data_AF-A0AA36IIL9-F1
#
_entry.id   AF-A0AA36IIL9-F1
#
_cell.length_a   1.000
_cell.length_b   1.000
_cell.length_c   1.000
_cell.angle_alpha   90.00
_cell.angle_beta   90.00
_cell.angle_gamma   90.00
#
_symmetry.space_group_name_H-M   'P 1'
#
loop_
_entity.id
_entity.type
_entity.pdbx_description
1 polymer ?
#
loop_
_entity_poly.entity_id
_entity_poly.type
_entity_poly.pdbx_seq_one_letter_code
_entity_poly.pdbx_strand_id
1 'polypeptide(L)'
;GARFATARLDIDLPEGYPTTCGPLVKVTPGGLPEDAAAGAPSLEEVVESALRDAAGNEALFQLAEAVRTWLFDHGKLPEEPKAPTPEPPEEEGDDLDVDSEDLDEELIEALEDLLAGDAARRKELRRIRGLAPQSAEQKAALRRQLKMLSAEEREALVGSDSDSEPEPAKPRAPAVKLAPAQVECPKGHELTAFSARPPDYRKFDGDEYTCDLCGRDGEYRYGVYHCTKCFQQGGKQFDACPACGGGGGGGKPKGKKKR
;
A
#
# COMPACT_ATOMS: atom_id res chain seq x y z
N GLY A 1 14.69 2.62 2.03
CA GLY A 1 15.65 3.73 1.88
C GLY A 1 17.04 3.15 1.81
N ALA A 2 17.93 3.74 1.01
CA ALA A 2 19.31 3.26 0.90
C ALA A 2 19.99 3.27 2.29
N ARG A 3 20.62 2.15 2.67
CA ARG A 3 21.36 2.01 3.92
C ARG A 3 22.84 2.24 3.63
N PHE A 4 23.51 2.94 4.52
CA PHE A 4 24.94 3.18 4.45
C PHE A 4 25.60 2.61 5.70
N ALA A 5 26.84 2.16 5.54
CA ALA A 5 27.73 1.83 6.61
C ALA A 5 27.95 3.07 7.47
N THR A 6 28.31 2.84 8.71
CA THR A 6 28.53 3.89 9.70
C THR A 6 30.00 3.92 10.07
N ALA A 7 30.48 5.06 10.56
CA ALA A 7 31.79 5.16 11.17
C ALA A 7 31.66 5.96 12.46
N ARG A 8 32.37 5.50 13.50
CA ARG A 8 32.51 6.23 14.75
C ARG A 8 33.86 6.94 14.74
N LEU A 9 33.84 8.25 14.95
CA LEU A 9 35.03 9.06 15.15
C LEU A 9 35.14 9.39 16.64
N ASP A 10 36.14 8.81 17.31
CA ASP A 10 36.51 9.22 18.66
C ASP A 10 37.62 10.26 18.53
N ILE A 11 37.31 11.50 18.93
CA ILE A 11 38.16 12.67 18.75
C ILE A 11 38.64 13.14 20.12
N ASP A 12 39.95 13.17 20.29
CA ASP A 12 40.60 13.75 21.46
C ASP A 12 41.33 15.05 21.06
N LEU A 13 41.12 16.09 21.87
CA LEU A 13 41.63 17.44 21.61
C LEU A 13 42.77 17.73 22.60
N PRO A 14 44.04 17.51 22.21
CA PRO A 14 45.16 17.72 23.11
C PRO A 14 45.30 19.20 23.50
N GLU A 15 45.92 19.43 24.67
CA GLU A 15 46.24 20.76 25.16
C GLU A 15 47.20 21.44 24.16
N GLY A 16 46.70 22.44 23.42
CA GLY A 16 47.43 23.09 22.33
C GLY A 16 46.74 23.02 20.96
N TYR A 17 45.63 22.30 20.82
CA TYR A 17 44.77 22.35 19.63
C TYR A 17 44.04 23.72 19.52
N PRO A 18 43.85 24.26 18.29
CA PRO A 18 44.41 23.83 17.01
C PRO A 18 45.80 24.44 16.71
N THR A 19 46.35 25.22 17.64
CA THR A 19 47.46 26.15 17.38
C THR A 19 48.84 25.48 17.29
N THR A 20 49.06 24.41 18.05
CA THR A 20 50.37 23.75 18.19
C THR A 20 50.34 22.26 17.86
N CYS A 21 49.14 21.67 17.78
CA CYS A 21 48.93 20.26 17.44
C CYS A 21 47.54 20.05 16.83
N GLY A 22 47.41 18.98 16.04
CA GLY A 22 46.13 18.53 15.49
C GLY A 22 45.34 17.68 16.50
N PRO A 23 44.07 17.38 16.20
CA PRO A 23 43.25 16.51 17.01
C PRO A 23 43.70 15.05 16.83
N LEU A 24 43.62 14.25 17.87
CA LEU A 24 43.85 12.80 17.81
C LEU A 24 42.53 12.13 17.44
N VAL A 25 42.49 11.50 16.27
CA VAL A 25 41.25 10.88 15.77
C VAL A 25 41.46 9.38 15.67
N LYS A 26 40.59 8.64 16.32
CA LYS A 26 40.44 7.20 16.12
C LYS A 26 39.14 6.95 15.36
N VAL A 27 39.27 6.33 14.20
CA VAL A 27 38.12 5.92 13.41
C VAL A 27 37.82 4.43 13.63
N THR A 28 36.55 4.10 13.83
CA THR A 28 36.08 2.72 13.94
C THR A 28 34.98 2.50 12.90
N PRO A 29 35.25 1.72 11.84
CA PRO A 29 34.24 1.39 10.83
C PRO A 29 33.15 0.48 11.41
N GLY A 30 31.90 0.69 11.00
CA GLY A 30 30.73 -0.05 11.45
C GLY A 30 29.88 -0.53 10.28
N GLY A 31 29.90 -1.85 10.04
CA GLY A 31 29.09 -2.48 8.97
C GLY A 31 29.62 -2.21 7.56
N LEU A 32 30.93 -2.05 7.39
CA LEU A 32 31.54 -1.91 6.07
C LEU A 32 31.61 -3.28 5.35
N PRO A 33 31.10 -3.40 4.11
CA PRO A 33 31.27 -4.60 3.29
C PRO A 33 32.75 -4.91 3.05
N GLU A 34 33.14 -6.19 3.00
CA GLU A 34 34.54 -6.61 2.76
C GLU A 34 35.11 -6.05 1.45
N ASP A 35 34.26 -5.78 0.45
CA ASP A 35 34.64 -5.25 -0.87
C ASP A 35 34.36 -3.75 -1.05
N ALA A 36 33.82 -3.05 -0.05
CA ALA A 36 33.35 -1.67 -0.19
C ALA A 36 34.46 -0.66 -0.55
N ALA A 37 35.70 -0.97 -0.18
CA ALA A 37 36.86 -0.11 -0.42
C ALA A 37 37.79 -0.66 -1.51
N ALA A 38 37.35 -1.61 -2.35
CA ALA A 38 38.19 -2.19 -3.40
C ALA A 38 38.66 -1.11 -4.39
N GLY A 39 39.92 -0.67 -4.26
CA GLY A 39 40.53 0.38 -5.08
C GLY A 39 40.32 1.82 -4.58
N ALA A 40 39.72 2.02 -3.40
CA ALA A 40 39.55 3.31 -2.75
C ALA A 40 40.55 3.47 -1.58
N PRO A 41 40.93 4.71 -1.20
CA PRO A 41 41.69 4.93 0.04
C PRO A 41 40.88 4.45 1.24
N SER A 42 41.56 3.87 2.21
CA SER A 42 40.98 3.45 3.49
C SER A 42 40.41 4.65 4.25
N LEU A 43 39.46 4.37 5.16
CA LEU A 43 38.83 5.40 5.96
C LEU A 43 39.86 6.11 6.86
N GLU A 44 40.87 5.39 7.31
CA GLU A 44 42.03 5.90 8.03
C GLU A 44 42.86 6.88 7.18
N GLU A 45 43.14 6.53 5.91
CA GLU A 45 43.85 7.43 4.98
C GLU A 45 43.06 8.70 4.67
N VAL A 46 41.73 8.61 4.58
CA VAL A 46 40.85 9.77 4.39
C VAL A 46 40.90 10.70 5.61
N VAL A 47 40.87 10.12 6.82
CA VAL A 47 41.01 10.87 8.08
C VAL A 47 42.37 11.55 8.15
N GLU A 48 43.46 10.83 7.86
CA GLU A 48 44.81 11.39 7.87
C GLU A 48 44.99 12.51 6.84
N SER A 49 44.43 12.37 5.63
CA SER A 49 44.45 13.41 4.61
C SER A 49 43.71 14.66 5.08
N ALA A 50 42.49 14.49 5.60
CA ALA A 50 41.68 15.61 6.08
C ALA A 50 42.36 16.37 7.23
N LEU A 51 43.03 15.65 8.14
CA LEU A 51 43.78 16.26 9.24
C LEU A 51 45.05 16.99 8.77
N ARG A 52 45.71 16.50 7.71
CA ARG A 52 46.88 17.15 7.13
C ARG A 52 46.51 18.47 6.45
N ASP A 53 45.40 18.48 5.72
CA ASP A 53 44.93 19.67 4.99
C ASP A 53 44.42 20.76 5.94
N ALA A 54 43.98 20.37 7.14
CA ALA A 54 43.46 21.28 8.17
C ALA A 54 44.49 21.68 9.25
N ALA A 55 45.78 21.38 9.05
CA ALA A 55 46.82 21.69 10.04
C ALA A 55 46.87 23.19 10.39
N GLY A 56 46.77 23.51 11.69
CA GLY A 56 46.74 24.89 12.20
C GLY A 56 45.37 25.57 12.18
N ASN A 57 44.31 24.87 11.76
CA ASN A 57 42.93 25.36 11.72
C ASN A 57 41.95 24.36 12.38
N GLU A 58 40.69 24.77 12.55
CA GLU A 58 39.64 23.89 13.07
C GLU A 58 39.24 22.79 12.06
N ALA A 59 39.81 21.60 12.23
CA ALA A 59 39.67 20.47 11.31
C ALA A 59 38.38 19.63 11.45
N LEU A 60 37.62 19.77 12.54
CA LEU A 60 36.60 18.79 12.93
C LEU A 60 35.45 18.66 11.93
N PHE A 61 35.01 19.78 11.35
CA PHE A 61 33.93 19.79 10.37
C PHE A 61 34.37 19.16 9.04
N GLN A 62 35.55 19.56 8.55
CA GLN A 62 36.13 19.03 7.31
C GLN A 62 36.40 17.53 7.40
N LEU A 63 36.89 17.08 8.56
CA LEU A 63 37.04 15.67 8.89
C LEU A 63 35.72 14.91 8.81
N ALA A 64 34.66 15.41 9.47
CA ALA A 64 33.35 14.76 9.46
C ALA A 64 32.74 14.74 8.04
N GLU A 65 32.94 15.79 7.25
CA GLU A 65 32.47 15.87 5.87
C GLU A 65 33.22 14.90 4.94
N ALA A 66 34.54 14.78 5.08
CA ALA A 66 35.35 13.84 4.31
C ALA A 66 34.93 12.39 4.58
N VAL A 67 34.74 12.03 5.86
CA VAL A 67 34.27 10.71 6.29
C VAL A 67 32.84 10.45 5.79
N ARG A 68 31.94 11.43 5.87
CA ARG A 68 30.57 11.31 5.37
C ARG A 68 30.53 11.08 3.86
N THR A 69 31.32 11.83 3.10
CA THR A 69 31.39 11.73 1.64
C THR A 69 31.90 10.34 1.23
N TRP A 70 32.96 9.88 1.87
CA TRP A 70 33.49 8.55 1.62
C TRP A 70 32.48 7.44 1.95
N LEU A 71 31.77 7.53 3.08
CA LEU A 71 30.72 6.57 3.43
C LEU A 71 29.54 6.57 2.46
N PHE A 72 29.24 7.71 1.85
CA PHE A 72 28.20 7.81 0.82
C PHE A 72 28.64 7.11 -0.48
N ASP A 73 29.88 7.32 -0.90
CA ASP A 73 30.40 6.78 -2.16
C ASP A 73 30.73 5.29 -2.07
N HIS A 74 31.21 4.83 -0.91
CA HIS A 74 31.77 3.49 -0.73
C HIS A 74 31.03 2.65 0.31
N GLY A 75 30.38 3.29 1.27
CA GLY A 75 29.69 2.61 2.37
C GLY A 75 28.29 2.14 2.05
N LYS A 76 27.85 2.12 0.78
CA LYS A 76 26.49 1.67 0.46
C LYS A 76 26.32 0.20 0.82
N LEU A 77 25.43 -0.08 1.76
CA LEU A 77 25.11 -1.46 2.16
C LEU A 77 24.22 -2.10 1.10
N PRO A 78 24.38 -3.40 0.82
CA PRO A 78 23.39 -4.14 0.06
C PRO A 78 22.02 -3.93 0.73
N GLU A 79 20.97 -3.80 -0.06
CA GLU A 79 19.63 -3.83 0.49
C GLU A 79 19.52 -5.13 1.29
N GLU A 80 19.10 -5.03 2.56
CA GLU A 80 18.74 -6.22 3.32
C GLU A 80 17.85 -7.05 2.40
N PRO A 81 18.10 -8.36 2.23
CA PRO A 81 17.11 -9.21 1.62
C PRO A 81 15.85 -8.91 2.41
N LYS A 82 14.81 -8.39 1.74
CA LYS A 82 13.50 -8.22 2.39
C LYS A 82 13.29 -9.55 3.07
N ALA A 83 13.32 -9.57 4.41
CA ALA A 83 12.92 -10.73 5.18
C ALA A 83 11.66 -11.20 4.45
N PRO A 84 11.57 -12.48 4.03
CA PRO A 84 10.46 -12.92 3.21
C PRO A 84 9.26 -12.31 3.89
N THR A 85 8.61 -11.37 3.19
CA THR A 85 7.29 -10.93 3.60
C THR A 85 6.64 -12.27 3.84
N PRO A 86 6.20 -12.62 5.08
CA PRO A 86 5.40 -13.83 5.21
C PRO A 86 4.41 -13.65 4.09
N GLU A 87 4.44 -14.57 3.10
CA GLU A 87 3.44 -14.55 2.05
C GLU A 87 2.17 -14.35 2.86
N PRO A 88 1.41 -13.26 2.62
CA PRO A 88 0.15 -13.14 3.31
C PRO A 88 -0.48 -14.51 3.10
N PRO A 89 -0.84 -15.24 4.18
CA PRO A 89 -1.44 -16.55 4.02
C PRO A 89 -2.46 -16.35 2.91
N GLU A 90 -2.31 -17.12 1.82
CA GLU A 90 -3.08 -16.94 0.58
C GLU A 90 -4.45 -16.45 1.00
N GLU A 91 -4.81 -15.21 0.63
CA GLU A 91 -6.01 -14.55 1.14
C GLU A 91 -7.21 -15.47 0.87
N GLU A 92 -7.52 -16.34 1.81
CA GLU A 92 -8.86 -16.78 2.10
C GLU A 92 -9.54 -15.49 2.52
N GLY A 93 -10.26 -14.91 1.55
CA GLY A 93 -10.80 -13.56 1.61
C GLY A 93 -11.39 -13.25 2.98
N ASP A 94 -10.84 -12.22 3.61
CA ASP A 94 -11.48 -11.55 4.73
C ASP A 94 -11.76 -10.10 4.27
N ASP A 95 -13.04 -9.86 4.00
CA ASP A 95 -13.69 -8.68 3.43
C ASP A 95 -13.60 -7.44 4.36
N LEU A 96 -12.39 -6.97 4.68
CA LEU A 96 -12.21 -5.71 5.43
C LEU A 96 -11.28 -4.77 4.68
N ASP A 97 -11.72 -4.33 3.51
CA ASP A 97 -11.20 -3.16 2.82
C ASP A 97 -11.67 -1.90 3.58
N VAL A 98 -10.98 -1.57 4.68
CA VAL A 98 -11.17 -0.29 5.38
C VAL A 98 -10.44 0.79 4.58
N ASP A 99 -11.24 1.68 3.98
CA ASP A 99 -10.76 2.77 3.16
C ASP A 99 -9.89 3.73 3.96
N SER A 100 -8.96 4.38 3.27
CA SER A 100 -7.96 5.23 3.93
C SER A 100 -8.55 6.52 4.54
N GLU A 101 -9.84 6.77 4.29
CA GLU A 101 -10.63 7.89 4.81
C GLU A 101 -11.24 7.56 6.18
N ASP A 102 -11.47 6.29 6.51
CA ASP A 102 -12.06 5.83 7.78
C ASP A 102 -11.02 5.62 8.90
N LEU A 103 -9.74 5.85 8.60
CA LEU A 103 -8.62 5.68 9.53
C LEU A 103 -8.19 7.04 10.11
N ASP A 104 -9.07 7.64 10.90
CA ASP A 104 -8.92 8.98 11.46
C ASP A 104 -8.89 8.99 13.00
N GLU A 105 -8.96 10.19 13.59
CA GLU A 105 -8.92 10.37 15.04
C GLU A 105 -10.18 9.81 15.73
N GLU A 106 -11.34 9.81 15.05
CA GLU A 106 -12.60 9.27 15.56
C GLU A 106 -12.53 7.74 15.74
N LEU A 107 -11.88 7.04 14.81
CA LEU A 107 -11.62 5.60 14.94
C LEU A 107 -10.69 5.29 16.13
N ILE A 108 -9.69 6.14 16.41
CA ILE A 108 -8.80 5.96 17.56
C ILE A 108 -9.60 6.08 18.86
N GLU A 109 -10.50 7.04 18.96
CA GLU A 109 -11.34 7.25 20.14
C GLU A 109 -12.32 6.07 20.33
N ALA A 110 -12.96 5.59 19.26
CA ALA A 110 -13.83 4.42 19.31
C ALA A 110 -13.08 3.13 19.75
N LEU A 111 -11.83 2.96 19.30
CA LEU A 111 -10.97 1.85 19.71
C LEU A 111 -10.50 1.99 21.17
N GLU A 112 -10.25 3.20 21.65
CA GLU A 112 -9.86 3.45 23.05
C GLU A 112 -11.00 3.10 24.02
N ASP A 113 -12.25 3.38 23.64
CA ASP A 113 -13.45 3.04 24.41
C ASP A 113 -13.74 1.54 24.38
N LEU A 114 -13.65 0.90 23.21
CA LEU A 114 -13.83 -0.55 23.05
C LEU A 114 -12.80 -1.34 23.85
N LEU A 115 -11.54 -0.89 23.84
CA LEU A 115 -10.41 -1.56 24.47
C LEU A 115 -10.14 -1.04 25.89
N ALA A 116 -11.11 -0.41 26.53
CA ALA A 116 -11.01 0.12 27.90
C ALA A 116 -10.60 -0.95 28.95
N GLY A 117 -10.80 -2.24 28.65
CA GLY A 117 -10.36 -3.37 29.48
C GLY A 117 -8.89 -3.77 29.31
N ASP A 118 -8.23 -3.39 28.21
CA ASP A 118 -6.87 -3.83 27.86
C ASP A 118 -5.87 -2.67 27.94
N ALA A 119 -5.02 -2.69 28.97
CA ALA A 119 -4.01 -1.66 29.21
C ALA A 119 -2.86 -1.67 28.19
N ALA A 120 -2.53 -2.84 27.62
CA ALA A 120 -1.44 -2.98 26.66
C ALA A 120 -1.86 -2.40 25.30
N ARG A 121 -3.08 -2.73 24.86
CA ARG A 121 -3.65 -2.19 23.61
C ARG A 121 -3.88 -0.68 23.68
N ARG A 122 -4.38 -0.15 24.80
CA ARG A 122 -4.51 1.30 24.99
C ARG A 122 -3.19 2.05 24.97
N LYS A 123 -2.12 1.47 25.51
CA LYS A 123 -0.80 2.07 25.43
C LYS A 123 -0.34 2.19 23.97
N GLU A 124 -0.65 1.19 23.15
CA GLU A 124 -0.34 1.22 21.72
C GLU A 124 -1.22 2.21 20.97
N LEU A 125 -2.53 2.32 21.27
CA LEU A 125 -3.40 3.35 20.68
C LEU A 125 -2.91 4.77 20.99
N ARG A 126 -2.46 5.05 22.22
CA ARG A 126 -1.85 6.35 22.58
C ARG A 126 -0.56 6.63 21.81
N ARG A 127 0.26 5.60 21.56
CA ARG A 127 1.44 5.72 20.71
C ARG A 127 1.04 6.08 19.29
N ILE A 128 0.01 5.41 18.75
CA ILE A 128 -0.52 5.65 17.40
C ILE A 128 -1.11 7.06 17.27
N ARG A 129 -1.82 7.55 18.28
CA ARG A 129 -2.34 8.93 18.36
C ARG A 129 -1.22 9.97 18.34
N GLY A 130 -0.06 9.66 18.92
CA GLY A 130 1.12 10.52 18.90
C GLY A 130 1.88 10.55 17.57
N LEU A 131 1.52 9.70 16.59
CA LEU A 131 2.09 9.76 15.24
C LEU A 131 1.49 10.91 14.44
N ALA A 132 2.16 11.31 13.36
CA ALA A 132 1.64 12.33 12.47
C ALA A 132 0.26 11.90 11.92
N PRO A 133 -0.78 12.73 12.05
CA PRO A 133 -2.14 12.39 11.65
C PRO A 133 -2.20 12.04 10.16
N GLN A 134 -2.95 11.00 9.84
CA GLN A 134 -3.12 10.44 8.48
C GLN A 134 -1.83 9.98 7.79
N SER A 135 -0.71 9.88 8.52
CA SER A 135 0.53 9.34 7.97
C SER A 135 0.38 7.86 7.60
N ALA A 136 1.15 7.40 6.62
CA ALA A 136 1.19 5.98 6.24
C ALA A 136 1.56 5.08 7.43
N GLU A 137 2.38 5.57 8.35
CA GLU A 137 2.77 4.87 9.57
C GLU A 137 1.59 4.74 10.55
N GLN A 138 0.84 5.82 10.78
CA GLN A 138 -0.34 5.80 11.63
C GLN A 138 -1.42 4.88 11.05
N LYS A 139 -1.70 4.98 9.75
CA LYS A 139 -2.68 4.12 9.05
C LYS A 139 -2.30 2.64 9.09
N ALA A 140 -1.01 2.33 8.88
CA ALA A 140 -0.52 0.95 8.97
C ALA A 140 -0.62 0.40 10.39
N ALA A 141 -0.36 1.22 11.41
CA ALA A 141 -0.48 0.81 12.81
C ALA A 141 -1.96 0.62 13.23
N LEU A 142 -2.87 1.49 12.79
CA LEU A 142 -4.31 1.34 13.02
C LEU A 142 -4.87 0.07 12.39
N ARG A 143 -4.53 -0.21 11.13
CA ARG A 143 -4.93 -1.45 10.45
C ARG A 143 -4.46 -2.70 11.19
N ARG A 144 -3.27 -2.66 11.79
CA ARG A 144 -2.78 -3.77 12.62
C ARG A 144 -3.61 -3.94 13.90
N GLN A 145 -4.02 -2.85 14.55
CA GLN A 145 -4.90 -2.93 15.71
C GLN A 145 -6.27 -3.50 15.34
N LEU A 146 -6.88 -3.02 14.25
CA LEU A 146 -8.16 -3.53 13.74
C LEU A 146 -8.11 -5.03 13.43
N LYS A 147 -7.03 -5.52 12.82
CA LYS A 147 -6.84 -6.95 12.52
C LYS A 147 -6.68 -7.83 13.76
N MET A 148 -6.26 -7.25 14.89
CA MET A 148 -6.13 -7.99 16.14
C MET A 148 -7.44 -8.04 16.93
N LEU A 149 -8.45 -7.25 16.56
CA LEU A 149 -9.76 -7.29 17.22
C LEU A 149 -10.43 -8.65 17.02
N SER A 150 -11.01 -9.18 18.10
CA SER A 150 -11.90 -10.34 18.05
C SER A 150 -13.17 -10.03 17.24
N ALA A 151 -13.93 -11.06 16.86
CA ALA A 151 -15.19 -10.87 16.15
C ALA A 151 -16.20 -10.03 16.97
N GLU A 152 -16.27 -10.27 18.28
CA GLU A 152 -17.13 -9.53 19.22
C GLU A 152 -16.71 -8.05 19.32
N GLU A 153 -15.41 -7.79 19.38
CA GLU A 153 -14.85 -6.42 19.39
C GLU A 153 -15.11 -5.68 18.07
N ARG A 154 -15.00 -6.38 16.92
CA ARG A 154 -15.29 -5.80 15.59
C ARG A 154 -16.77 -5.45 15.45
N GLU A 155 -17.66 -6.32 15.92
CA GLU A 155 -19.11 -6.10 15.88
C GLU A 155 -19.53 -4.91 16.77
N ALA A 156 -18.88 -4.74 17.92
CA ALA A 156 -19.11 -3.59 18.80
C ALA A 156 -18.55 -2.27 18.22
N LEU A 157 -17.44 -2.32 17.45
CA LEU A 157 -16.83 -1.14 16.83
C LEU A 157 -17.63 -0.60 15.64
N VAL A 158 -18.16 -1.49 14.80
CA VAL A 158 -18.94 -1.10 13.61
C VAL A 158 -20.33 -0.57 13.98
N GLY A 159 -20.70 -0.67 15.27
CA GLY A 159 -22.01 -0.28 15.75
C GLY A 159 -23.06 -1.30 15.30
N SER A 160 -23.80 -1.84 16.25
CA SER A 160 -25.09 -2.44 15.97
C SER A 160 -26.08 -1.34 15.53
N ASP A 161 -25.91 -0.79 14.34
CA ASP A 161 -26.99 -0.14 13.59
C ASP A 161 -27.86 -1.19 12.88
N SER A 162 -28.16 -2.27 13.61
CA SER A 162 -29.35 -3.10 13.39
C SER A 162 -30.39 -2.76 14.45
N ASP A 163 -30.77 -1.48 14.52
CA ASP A 163 -32.14 -1.08 14.89
C ASP A 163 -33.04 -1.17 13.65
N SER A 164 -32.97 -2.30 12.97
CA SER A 164 -34.04 -2.76 12.11
C SER A 164 -34.62 -3.97 12.83
N GLU A 165 -35.91 -3.89 13.15
CA GLU A 165 -36.72 -5.09 13.40
C GLU A 165 -36.28 -6.21 12.47
N PRO A 166 -36.34 -7.51 12.87
CA PRO A 166 -35.89 -8.62 12.04
C PRO A 166 -36.65 -8.66 10.71
N GLU A 167 -36.18 -7.89 9.74
CA GLU A 167 -36.54 -7.99 8.34
C GLU A 167 -35.95 -9.32 7.90
N PRO A 168 -36.78 -10.24 7.37
CA PRO A 168 -36.35 -11.58 7.05
C PRO A 168 -35.16 -11.50 6.10
N ALA A 169 -34.05 -12.15 6.48
CA ALA A 169 -32.84 -12.30 5.69
C ALA A 169 -33.19 -12.37 4.20
N LYS A 170 -32.87 -11.31 3.44
CA LYS A 170 -33.03 -11.36 1.99
C LYS A 170 -32.13 -12.51 1.52
N PRO A 171 -32.72 -13.56 0.92
CA PRO A 171 -31.95 -14.73 0.53
C PRO A 171 -30.83 -14.28 -0.40
N ARG A 172 -29.59 -14.78 -0.16
CA ARG A 172 -28.51 -14.73 -1.16
C ARG A 172 -29.13 -15.04 -2.51
N ALA A 173 -29.17 -14.05 -3.40
CA ALA A 173 -29.79 -14.24 -4.70
C ALA A 173 -29.11 -15.45 -5.36
N PRO A 174 -29.89 -16.45 -5.82
CA PRO A 174 -29.32 -17.63 -6.45
C PRO A 174 -28.45 -17.18 -7.61
N ALA A 175 -27.24 -17.73 -7.72
CA ALA A 175 -26.34 -17.46 -8.84
C ALA A 175 -27.13 -17.53 -10.15
N VAL A 176 -27.32 -16.38 -10.80
CA VAL A 176 -28.19 -16.28 -11.97
C VAL A 176 -27.54 -17.09 -13.09
N LYS A 177 -28.10 -18.26 -13.38
CA LYS A 177 -27.68 -19.09 -14.51
C LYS A 177 -28.17 -18.41 -15.79
N LEU A 178 -27.31 -17.60 -16.39
CA LEU A 178 -27.57 -17.01 -17.70
C LEU A 178 -27.41 -18.06 -18.80
N ALA A 179 -28.29 -18.01 -19.79
CA ALA A 179 -28.16 -18.80 -21.02
C ALA A 179 -26.94 -18.33 -21.84
N PRO A 180 -26.42 -19.12 -22.80
CA PRO A 180 -25.41 -18.60 -23.73
C PRO A 180 -25.94 -17.37 -24.48
N ALA A 181 -25.06 -16.43 -24.76
CA ALA A 181 -25.41 -15.21 -25.48
C ALA A 181 -25.88 -15.56 -26.90
N GLN A 182 -27.00 -14.98 -27.32
CA GLN A 182 -27.52 -15.08 -28.69
C GLN A 182 -27.17 -13.85 -29.54
N VAL A 183 -26.40 -12.92 -28.98
CA VAL A 183 -25.99 -11.67 -29.64
C VAL A 183 -24.48 -11.57 -29.62
N GLU A 184 -23.94 -10.99 -30.69
CA GLU A 184 -22.52 -10.69 -30.84
C GLU A 184 -22.27 -9.20 -30.60
N CYS A 185 -21.05 -8.85 -30.22
CA CYS A 185 -20.64 -7.45 -30.16
C CYS A 185 -20.56 -6.85 -31.59
N PRO A 186 -20.46 -5.52 -31.74
CA PRO A 186 -20.36 -4.85 -33.04
C PRO A 186 -19.16 -5.28 -33.91
N LYS A 187 -18.16 -5.95 -33.31
CA LYS A 187 -17.00 -6.54 -34.00
C LYS A 187 -17.18 -8.02 -34.37
N GLY A 188 -18.36 -8.61 -34.11
CA GLY A 188 -18.64 -10.03 -34.37
C GLY A 188 -18.03 -10.99 -33.35
N HIS A 189 -17.79 -10.54 -32.11
CA HIS A 189 -17.31 -11.42 -31.04
C HIS A 189 -18.49 -11.91 -30.19
N GLU A 190 -18.43 -13.17 -29.80
CA GLU A 190 -19.35 -13.77 -28.84
C GLU A 190 -19.26 -13.07 -27.48
N LEU A 191 -20.41 -12.90 -26.81
CA LEU A 191 -20.46 -12.39 -25.45
C LEU A 191 -20.42 -13.55 -24.44
N THR A 192 -19.64 -13.36 -23.39
CA THR A 192 -19.55 -14.33 -22.29
C THR A 192 -20.57 -13.94 -21.21
N ALA A 193 -21.31 -14.93 -20.72
CA ALA A 193 -22.28 -14.74 -19.67
C ALA A 193 -21.60 -14.76 -18.29
N PHE A 194 -21.82 -13.73 -17.48
CA PHE A 194 -21.34 -13.65 -16.11
C PHE A 194 -22.51 -13.49 -15.16
N SER A 195 -22.55 -14.29 -14.11
CA SER A 195 -23.56 -14.19 -13.03
C SER A 195 -23.20 -13.14 -11.98
N ALA A 196 -22.11 -12.41 -12.19
CA ALA A 196 -21.53 -11.41 -11.32
C ALA A 196 -20.70 -10.44 -12.17
N ARG A 197 -19.99 -9.50 -11.54
CA ARG A 197 -19.09 -8.57 -12.22
C ARG A 197 -18.03 -9.37 -12.99
N PRO A 198 -17.81 -9.11 -14.30
CA PRO A 198 -16.79 -9.81 -15.04
C PRO A 198 -15.41 -9.58 -14.40
N PRO A 199 -14.53 -10.59 -14.35
CA PRO A 199 -13.22 -10.49 -13.67
C PRO A 199 -12.35 -9.33 -14.18
N ASP A 200 -12.54 -8.98 -15.45
CA ASP A 200 -11.87 -7.89 -16.16
C ASP A 200 -12.16 -6.50 -15.53
N TYR A 201 -13.27 -6.33 -14.80
CA TYR A 201 -13.67 -5.09 -14.14
C TYR A 201 -13.22 -4.96 -12.68
N ARG A 202 -12.33 -5.82 -12.19
CA ARG A 202 -11.86 -5.78 -10.79
C ARG A 202 -11.20 -4.45 -10.38
N LYS A 203 -10.82 -3.61 -11.35
CA LYS A 203 -10.23 -2.27 -11.14
C LYS A 203 -11.22 -1.11 -11.30
N PHE A 204 -12.49 -1.38 -11.59
CA PHE A 204 -13.53 -0.37 -11.75
C PHE A 204 -14.47 -0.43 -10.54
N ASP A 205 -14.50 0.67 -9.79
CA ASP A 205 -15.40 0.83 -8.65
C ASP A 205 -16.81 1.08 -9.17
N GLY A 206 -17.68 0.09 -8.98
CA GLY A 206 -19.06 0.12 -9.46
C GLY A 206 -19.68 -1.27 -9.57
N ASP A 207 -20.89 -1.40 -9.03
CA ASP A 207 -21.73 -2.60 -9.15
C ASP A 207 -22.74 -2.50 -10.31
N GLU A 208 -22.70 -1.40 -11.04
CA GLU A 208 -23.63 -1.06 -12.12
C GLU A 208 -22.95 -1.08 -13.48
N TYR A 209 -23.70 -1.45 -14.51
CA TYR A 209 -23.32 -1.37 -15.91
C TYR A 209 -24.47 -0.81 -16.74
N THR A 210 -24.13 -0.13 -17.83
CA THR A 210 -25.12 0.27 -18.83
C THR A 210 -25.11 -0.71 -19.99
N CYS A 211 -26.27 -1.28 -20.32
CA CYS A 211 -26.41 -2.14 -21.49
C CYS A 211 -26.21 -1.34 -22.79
N ASP A 212 -25.19 -1.66 -23.59
CA ASP A 212 -24.89 -1.01 -24.87
C ASP A 212 -25.98 -1.22 -25.95
N LEU A 213 -26.84 -2.22 -25.78
CA LEU A 213 -27.93 -2.52 -26.73
C LEU A 213 -29.20 -1.71 -26.45
N CYS A 214 -29.64 -1.62 -25.19
CA CYS A 214 -30.90 -0.96 -24.83
C CYS A 214 -30.73 0.32 -24.02
N GLY A 215 -29.51 0.65 -23.59
CA GLY A 215 -29.18 1.82 -22.79
C GLY A 215 -29.76 1.82 -21.38
N ARG A 216 -30.22 0.66 -20.88
CA ARG A 216 -30.68 0.51 -19.49
C ARG A 216 -29.50 0.20 -18.60
N ASP A 217 -29.49 0.83 -17.44
CA ASP A 217 -28.59 0.47 -16.36
C ASP A 217 -29.08 -0.82 -15.70
N GLY A 218 -28.13 -1.65 -15.29
CA GLY A 218 -28.34 -2.90 -14.61
C GLY A 218 -27.21 -3.15 -13.63
N GLU A 219 -27.45 -4.03 -12.67
CA GLU A 219 -26.44 -4.35 -11.65
C GLU A 219 -25.81 -5.70 -11.97
N TYR A 220 -24.48 -5.80 -11.78
CA TYR A 220 -23.72 -7.01 -12.06
C TYR A 220 -24.21 -8.23 -11.25
N ARG A 221 -24.80 -8.01 -10.07
CA ARG A 221 -25.41 -9.09 -9.25
C ARG A 221 -26.59 -9.81 -9.92
N TYR A 222 -27.23 -9.19 -10.92
CA TYR A 222 -28.30 -9.80 -11.71
C TYR A 222 -27.80 -10.46 -13.00
N GLY A 223 -26.48 -10.44 -13.21
CA GLY A 223 -25.81 -11.00 -14.36
C GLY A 223 -25.69 -10.04 -15.55
N VAL A 224 -24.69 -10.29 -16.38
CA VAL A 224 -24.34 -9.48 -17.57
C VAL A 224 -23.74 -10.37 -18.66
N TYR A 225 -23.88 -9.95 -19.91
CA TYR A 225 -23.13 -10.48 -21.04
C TYR A 225 -22.03 -9.50 -21.43
N HIS A 226 -20.78 -9.92 -21.33
CA HIS A 226 -19.63 -9.05 -21.56
C HIS A 226 -18.74 -9.58 -22.70
N CYS A 227 -18.24 -8.68 -23.54
CA CYS A 227 -17.30 -9.01 -24.61
C CYS A 227 -15.83 -9.00 -24.13
N THR A 228 -15.37 -10.12 -23.60
CA THR A 228 -13.98 -10.30 -23.10
C THR A 228 -12.92 -10.01 -24.16
N LYS A 229 -13.15 -10.40 -25.42
CA LYS A 229 -12.20 -10.16 -26.53
C LYS A 229 -12.01 -8.66 -26.83
N CYS A 230 -13.08 -7.87 -26.79
CA CYS A 230 -12.98 -6.42 -27.02
C CYS A 230 -12.23 -5.73 -25.88
N PHE A 231 -12.47 -6.17 -24.65
CA PHE A 231 -11.76 -5.66 -23.47
C PHE A 231 -10.25 -5.94 -23.54
N GLN A 232 -9.87 -7.19 -23.81
CA GLN A 232 -8.45 -7.61 -23.89
C GLN A 232 -7.67 -6.89 -24.99
N GLN A 233 -8.33 -6.50 -26.08
CA GLN A 233 -7.72 -5.73 -27.17
C GLN A 233 -7.64 -4.22 -26.89
N GLY A 234 -7.96 -3.77 -25.67
CA GLY A 234 -8.03 -2.35 -25.30
C GLY A 234 -9.13 -1.59 -26.07
N GLY A 235 -10.12 -2.32 -26.59
CA GLY A 235 -11.23 -1.76 -27.34
C GLY A 235 -12.33 -1.21 -26.43
N LYS A 236 -13.33 -0.57 -27.05
CA LYS A 236 -14.54 -0.16 -26.34
C LYS A 236 -15.22 -1.38 -25.71
N GLN A 237 -15.47 -1.30 -24.41
CA GLN A 237 -16.24 -2.26 -23.64
C GLN A 237 -17.62 -2.44 -24.27
N PHE A 238 -18.13 -3.67 -24.24
CA PHE A 238 -19.45 -3.97 -24.75
C PHE A 238 -20.18 -4.89 -23.77
N ASP A 239 -21.19 -4.33 -23.13
CA ASP A 239 -22.00 -5.00 -22.10
C ASP A 239 -23.46 -5.08 -22.55
N ALA A 240 -24.07 -6.25 -22.38
CA ALA A 240 -25.48 -6.48 -22.68
C ALA A 240 -26.19 -7.07 -21.47
N CYS A 241 -27.38 -6.56 -21.17
CA CYS A 241 -28.18 -7.09 -20.08
C CYS A 241 -28.73 -8.49 -20.39
N PRO A 242 -29.12 -9.28 -19.38
CA PRO A 242 -29.69 -10.62 -19.54
C PRO A 242 -30.82 -10.71 -20.58
N ALA A 243 -31.70 -9.69 -20.61
CA ALA A 243 -32.80 -9.62 -21.56
C ALA A 243 -32.32 -9.45 -23.01
N CYS A 244 -31.30 -8.62 -23.24
CA CYS A 244 -30.76 -8.39 -24.57
C CYS A 244 -29.84 -9.52 -25.05
N GLY A 245 -29.07 -10.14 -24.16
CA GLY A 245 -28.13 -11.19 -24.53
C GLY A 245 -28.73 -12.61 -24.56
N GLY A 246 -29.76 -12.89 -23.77
CA GLY A 246 -30.36 -14.23 -23.65
C GLY A 246 -31.43 -14.57 -24.69
N GLY A 247 -31.71 -13.69 -25.66
CA GLY A 247 -32.71 -13.93 -26.71
C GLY A 247 -34.17 -13.71 -26.30
N GLY A 248 -34.42 -13.12 -25.13
CA GLY A 248 -35.77 -12.89 -24.60
C GLY A 248 -36.28 -11.46 -24.82
N GLY A 249 -36.81 -11.18 -26.02
CA GLY A 249 -37.74 -10.06 -26.24
C GLY A 249 -37.14 -8.80 -26.87
N GLY A 250 -37.53 -8.57 -28.13
CA GLY A 250 -37.12 -7.42 -28.93
C GLY A 250 -37.52 -6.07 -28.33
N GLY A 251 -36.53 -5.22 -28.09
CA GLY A 251 -36.68 -3.78 -28.02
C GLY A 251 -35.72 -3.15 -29.03
N LYS A 252 -36.26 -2.68 -30.16
CA LYS A 252 -35.50 -1.93 -31.18
C LYS A 252 -34.62 -0.86 -30.51
N PRO A 253 -33.35 -0.70 -30.90
CA PRO A 253 -32.52 0.40 -30.41
C PRO A 253 -33.15 1.73 -30.83
N LYS A 254 -33.54 2.57 -29.86
CA LYS A 254 -33.84 3.97 -30.13
C LYS A 254 -32.52 4.67 -30.43
N GLY A 255 -32.28 4.93 -31.72
CA GLY A 255 -31.11 5.68 -32.17
C GLY A 255 -30.98 7.01 -31.44
N LYS A 256 -29.82 7.24 -30.81
CA LYS A 256 -29.42 8.56 -30.32
C LYS A 256 -29.21 9.48 -31.53
N LYS A 257 -30.06 10.50 -31.65
CA LYS A 257 -29.80 11.68 -32.51
C LYS A 257 -28.56 12.39 -31.96
N LYS A 258 -27.59 12.65 -32.84
CA LYS A 258 -26.47 13.56 -32.60
C LYS A 258 -27.00 14.95 -32.23
N ARG A 259 -26.49 15.53 -31.15
CA ARG A 259 -26.30 16.98 -30.99
C ARG A 259 -24.88 17.20 -30.51
#